data_AF-A0A0K1P6T7-F1
#
_entry.id   AF-A0A0K1P6T7-F1
#
_cell.length_a   1.000
_cell.length_b   1.000
_cell.length_c   1.000
_cell.angle_alpha   90.00
_cell.angle_beta   90.00
_cell.angle_gamma   90.00
#
_symmetry.space_group_name_H-M   'P 1'
#
loop_
_entity.id
_entity.type
_entity.pdbx_description
1 polymer ?
#
loop_
_entity_poly.entity_id
_entity_poly.type
_entity_poly.pdbx_seq_one_letter_code
_entity_poly.pdbx_strand_id
1 'polypeptide(L)'
;MPKIIDKKIKLIAIKKFLSGEKPKSIKEDLNLKSGVAQIYQWVKRYNINELESELDYSPCEVNIYMQKDIENKLLKKENQKLEKEIKNLKKEKSKDRAKIEFLEKRMPSCMNLSKEQMKIQTSKKAWKNDAYNIIFYDNSIELSIKDKCKALFVNYSNYAKWKIKYNDILSRGRQLS
;
A
#
# COMPACT_ATOMS: atom_id res chain seq x y z
N MET A 1 41.89 -10.46 4.93
CA MET A 1 42.15 -9.70 3.68
C MET A 1 41.49 -8.32 3.79
N PRO A 2 42.22 -7.20 3.71
CA PRO A 2 41.58 -5.90 3.69
C PRO A 2 40.75 -5.79 2.40
N LYS A 3 39.46 -5.51 2.52
CA LYS A 3 38.61 -5.20 1.37
C LYS A 3 39.16 -3.96 0.70
N ILE A 4 39.83 -4.13 -0.42
CA ILE A 4 40.36 -3.03 -1.23
C ILE A 4 39.14 -2.25 -1.72
N ILE A 5 38.92 -1.08 -1.11
CA ILE A 5 37.88 -0.15 -1.55
C ILE A 5 38.34 0.43 -2.88
N ASP A 6 37.47 0.31 -3.89
CA ASP A 6 37.68 0.78 -5.25
C ASP A 6 38.15 2.25 -5.25
N LYS A 7 39.22 2.55 -5.99
CA LYS A 7 39.77 3.91 -6.16
C LYS A 7 38.68 4.89 -6.66
N LYS A 8 37.70 4.41 -7.45
CA LYS A 8 36.56 5.19 -7.96
C LYS A 8 35.68 5.73 -6.83
N ILE A 9 35.38 4.88 -5.84
CA ILE A 9 34.57 5.27 -4.67
C ILE A 9 35.31 6.33 -3.84
N LYS A 10 36.64 6.20 -3.73
CA LYS A 10 37.48 7.20 -3.04
C LYS A 10 37.42 8.56 -3.74
N LEU A 11 37.55 8.59 -5.06
CA LEU A 11 37.48 9.85 -5.83
C LEU A 11 36.13 10.53 -5.68
N ILE A 12 35.02 9.79 -5.81
CA ILE A 12 33.67 10.35 -5.64
C ILE A 12 33.47 10.93 -4.23
N ALA A 13 33.94 10.21 -3.20
CA ALA A 13 33.86 10.67 -1.82
C ALA A 13 34.66 11.97 -1.59
N ILE A 14 35.87 12.07 -2.17
CA ILE A 14 36.71 13.27 -2.06
C ILE A 14 36.04 14.46 -2.78
N LYS A 15 35.50 14.26 -4.00
CA LYS A 15 34.83 15.34 -4.76
C LYS A 15 33.62 15.91 -4.01
N LYS A 16 32.74 15.04 -3.51
CA LYS A 16 31.57 15.43 -2.70
C LYS A 16 31.98 16.18 -1.43
N PHE A 17 33.07 15.76 -0.79
CA PHE A 17 33.59 16.44 0.40
C PHE A 17 34.10 17.85 0.07
N LEU A 18 34.86 18.01 -1.02
CA LEU A 18 35.35 19.34 -1.44
C LEU A 18 34.25 20.27 -1.93
N SER A 19 33.15 19.73 -2.48
CA SER A 19 31.96 20.52 -2.80
C SER A 19 31.13 20.91 -1.57
N GLY A 20 31.59 20.59 -0.36
CA GLY A 20 30.97 20.99 0.90
C GLY A 20 29.90 20.03 1.43
N GLU A 21 29.72 18.83 0.85
CA GLU A 21 28.80 17.85 1.42
C GLU A 21 29.31 17.32 2.77
N LYS A 22 28.39 17.07 3.70
CA LYS A 22 28.74 16.55 5.02
C LYS A 22 29.22 15.09 4.90
N PRO A 23 30.34 14.70 5.54
CA PRO A 23 30.87 13.33 5.47
C PRO A 23 29.89 12.22 5.87
N LYS A 24 28.94 12.51 6.78
CA LYS A 24 27.88 11.56 7.17
C LYS A 24 26.98 11.22 5.97
N SER A 25 26.55 12.23 5.22
CA SER A 25 25.74 12.06 4.01
C SER A 25 26.50 11.32 2.92
N ILE A 26 27.78 11.66 2.70
CA ILE A 26 28.65 10.97 1.72
C ILE A 26 28.79 9.48 2.06
N LYS A 27 28.96 9.14 3.35
CA LYS A 27 29.05 7.76 3.82
C LYS A 27 27.77 6.97 3.52
N GLU A 28 26.61 7.57 3.79
CA GLU A 28 25.30 6.97 3.55
C GLU A 28 25.03 6.78 2.06
N ASP A 29 25.29 7.81 1.25
CA ASP A 29 25.13 7.79 -0.21
C ASP A 29 25.99 6.68 -0.87
N LEU A 30 27.24 6.52 -0.42
CA LEU A 30 28.19 5.56 -0.98
C LEU A 30 28.17 4.21 -0.26
N ASN A 31 27.26 4.01 0.69
CA ASN A 31 27.14 2.81 1.53
C ASN A 31 28.49 2.31 2.09
N LEU A 32 29.32 3.25 2.55
CA LEU A 32 30.65 2.95 3.05
C LEU A 32 30.53 2.25 4.41
N LYS A 33 31.00 1.00 4.48
CA LYS A 33 31.07 0.25 5.76
C LYS A 33 31.98 0.93 6.77
N SER A 34 33.03 1.61 6.29
CA SER A 34 33.96 2.38 7.11
C SER A 34 33.34 3.71 7.56
N GLY A 35 33.76 4.20 8.73
CA GLY A 35 33.27 5.46 9.28
C GLY A 35 33.73 6.71 8.53
N VAL A 36 33.15 7.84 8.92
CA VAL A 36 33.46 9.20 8.44
C VAL A 36 34.97 9.53 8.44
N ALA A 37 35.72 8.99 9.41
CA ALA A 37 37.17 9.16 9.51
C ALA A 37 37.93 8.72 8.24
N GLN A 38 37.41 7.73 7.52
CA GLN A 38 38.05 7.25 6.30
C GLN A 38 37.98 8.27 5.15
N ILE A 39 36.89 9.04 5.08
CA ILE A 39 36.72 10.11 4.07
C ILE A 39 37.76 11.20 4.31
N TYR A 40 37.94 11.64 5.56
CA TYR A 40 38.99 12.61 5.92
C TYR A 40 40.39 12.11 5.60
N GLN A 41 40.68 10.83 5.85
CA GLN A 41 41.98 10.24 5.51
C GLN A 41 42.21 10.24 3.99
N TRP A 42 41.18 9.99 3.19
CA TRP A 42 41.30 10.02 1.74
C TRP A 42 41.58 11.43 1.22
N VAL A 43 40.83 12.42 1.70
CA VAL A 43 41.03 13.84 1.35
C VAL A 43 42.45 14.30 1.72
N LYS A 44 43.00 13.84 2.85
CA LYS A 44 44.35 14.18 3.28
C LYS A 44 45.46 13.49 2.48
N ARG A 45 45.20 12.28 1.97
CA ARG A 45 46.24 11.41 1.36
C ARG A 45 46.28 11.43 -0.16
N TYR A 46 45.16 11.71 -0.84
CA TYR A 46 45.07 11.60 -2.29
C TYR A 46 45.08 12.98 -2.94
N ASN A 47 45.99 13.18 -3.90
CA ASN A 47 45.94 14.28 -4.84
C ASN A 47 44.86 13.96 -5.90
N ILE A 48 43.85 14.83 -6.05
CA ILE A 48 42.73 14.59 -6.98
C ILE A 48 43.24 14.47 -8.41
N ASN A 49 44.19 15.30 -8.81
CA ASN A 49 44.68 15.34 -10.18
C ASN A 49 45.40 14.04 -10.58
N GLU A 50 46.17 13.44 -9.66
CA GLU A 50 46.82 12.13 -9.85
C GLU A 50 45.80 10.99 -9.83
N LEU A 51 44.79 11.08 -8.96
CA LEU A 51 43.74 10.06 -8.87
C LEU A 51 42.81 10.09 -10.09
N GLU A 52 42.62 11.26 -10.70
CA GLU A 52 41.88 11.45 -11.94
C GLU A 52 42.69 11.03 -13.18
N SER A 53 43.99 11.32 -13.23
CA SER A 53 44.83 10.95 -14.37
C SER A 53 45.07 9.44 -14.50
N GLU A 54 44.98 8.69 -13.40
CA GLU A 54 45.01 7.21 -13.41
C GLU A 54 43.68 6.56 -13.80
N LEU A 55 42.60 7.35 -13.86
CA LEU A 55 41.27 6.90 -14.26
C LEU A 55 41.03 7.31 -15.72
N ASP A 56 41.63 6.58 -16.66
CA ASP A 56 41.28 6.65 -18.08
C ASP A 56 39.78 6.40 -18.22
N TYR A 57 38.99 7.45 -18.36
CA TYR A 57 37.56 7.35 -18.63
C TYR A 57 37.18 8.05 -19.91
N SER A 58 36.64 7.24 -20.82
CA SER A 58 35.82 7.73 -21.92
C SER A 58 34.56 8.41 -21.35
N PRO A 59 34.24 9.65 -21.77
CA PRO A 59 33.03 10.40 -21.36
C PRO A 59 31.71 9.61 -21.49
N CYS A 60 31.69 8.56 -22.32
CA CYS A 60 30.51 7.72 -22.54
C CYS A 60 30.13 6.86 -21.32
N GLU A 61 31.09 6.38 -20.53
CA GLU A 61 30.77 5.43 -19.46
C GLU A 61 30.06 6.11 -18.27
N VAL A 62 30.48 7.32 -17.91
CA VAL A 62 29.87 8.12 -16.83
C VAL A 62 28.39 8.44 -17.12
N ASN A 63 28.08 8.72 -18.39
CA ASN A 63 26.72 9.05 -18.82
C ASN A 63 25.77 7.83 -18.70
N ILE A 64 26.26 6.63 -19.04
CA ILE A 64 25.51 5.38 -18.92
C ILE A 64 25.17 5.04 -17.46
N TYR A 65 26.11 5.23 -16.53
CA TYR A 65 25.86 4.95 -15.11
C TYR A 65 24.85 5.92 -14.49
N MET A 66 24.93 7.21 -14.82
CA MET A 66 23.97 8.21 -14.33
C MET A 66 22.56 7.96 -14.88
N GLN A 67 22.43 7.60 -16.17
CA GLN A 67 21.15 7.25 -16.77
C GLN A 67 20.52 6.02 -16.10
N LYS A 68 21.31 4.96 -15.85
CA LYS A 68 20.84 3.77 -15.13
C LYS A 68 20.40 4.07 -13.71
N ASP A 69 21.06 5.01 -13.01
CA ASP A 69 20.70 5.35 -11.64
C ASP A 69 19.39 6.16 -11.56
N ILE A 70 19.13 7.02 -12.55
CA ILE A 70 17.84 7.72 -12.71
C ILE A 70 16.73 6.72 -13.06
N GLU A 71 16.97 5.83 -14.02
CA GLU A 71 16.02 4.79 -14.43
C GLU A 71 15.66 3.86 -13.27
N ASN A 72 16.66 3.41 -12.49
CA ASN A 72 16.42 2.61 -11.29
C ASN A 72 15.62 3.34 -10.21
N LYS A 73 15.81 4.65 -10.04
CA LYS A 73 15.01 5.46 -9.11
C LYS A 73 13.55 5.57 -9.56
N LEU A 74 13.31 5.72 -10.87
CA LEU A 74 11.96 5.73 -11.44
C LEU A 74 11.27 4.38 -11.28
N LEU A 75 11.95 3.28 -11.65
CA LEU A 75 11.44 1.91 -11.52
C LEU A 75 11.11 1.55 -10.06
N LYS A 76 11.93 1.98 -9.09
CA LYS A 76 11.63 1.76 -7.66
C LYS A 76 10.36 2.49 -7.21
N LYS A 77 10.14 3.72 -7.67
CA LYS A 77 8.92 4.47 -7.34
C LYS A 77 7.69 3.82 -7.97
N GLU A 78 7.81 3.36 -9.20
CA GLU A 78 6.73 2.69 -9.92
C GLU A 78 6.37 1.34 -9.28
N ASN A 79 7.37 0.53 -8.92
CA ASN A 79 7.15 -0.71 -8.17
C ASN A 79 6.43 -0.47 -6.85
N GLN A 80 6.83 0.54 -6.07
CA GLN A 80 6.12 0.88 -4.83
C GLN A 80 4.66 1.31 -5.06
N LYS A 81 4.38 1.98 -6.18
CA LYS A 81 3.02 2.36 -6.57
C LYS A 81 2.19 1.12 -6.92
N LEU A 82 2.73 0.25 -7.77
CA LEU A 82 2.09 -0.99 -8.19
C LEU A 82 1.85 -1.95 -7.01
N GLU A 83 2.80 -2.07 -6.08
CA GLU A 83 2.63 -2.88 -4.86
C GLU A 83 1.45 -2.40 -4.00
N LYS A 84 1.29 -1.08 -3.85
CA LYS A 84 0.14 -0.50 -3.13
C LYS A 84 -1.17 -0.79 -3.85
N GLU A 85 -1.18 -0.68 -5.17
CA GLU A 85 -2.35 -0.96 -6.00
C GLU A 85 -2.77 -2.43 -5.92
N ILE A 86 -1.82 -3.36 -6.06
CA ILE A 86 -2.05 -4.81 -5.88
C ILE A 86 -2.63 -5.11 -4.50
N LYS A 87 -2.09 -4.47 -3.45
CA LYS A 87 -2.58 -4.65 -2.08
C LYS A 87 -4.02 -4.17 -1.91
N ASN A 88 -4.38 -3.06 -2.56
CA ASN A 88 -5.75 -2.54 -2.56
C ASN A 88 -6.70 -3.47 -3.32
N LEU A 89 -6.33 -3.91 -4.52
CA LEU A 89 -7.13 -4.83 -5.33
C LEU A 89 -7.39 -6.16 -4.63
N LYS A 90 -6.38 -6.72 -3.94
CA LYS A 90 -6.55 -7.95 -3.12
C LYS A 90 -7.57 -7.74 -1.98
N LYS A 91 -7.55 -6.57 -1.33
CA LYS A 91 -8.54 -6.22 -0.29
C LYS A 91 -9.95 -6.05 -0.85
N GLU A 92 -10.09 -5.47 -2.04
CA GLU A 92 -11.41 -5.34 -2.69
C GLU A 92 -11.96 -6.71 -3.10
N LYS A 93 -11.14 -7.54 -3.74
CA LYS A 93 -11.54 -8.90 -4.15
C LYS A 93 -12.01 -9.76 -2.97
N SER A 94 -11.31 -9.69 -1.83
CA SER A 94 -11.72 -10.42 -0.62
C SER A 94 -13.05 -9.92 -0.05
N LYS A 95 -13.26 -8.59 -0.02
CA LYS A 95 -14.54 -8.00 0.39
C LYS A 95 -15.68 -8.41 -0.54
N ASP A 96 -15.46 -8.41 -1.84
CA ASP A 96 -16.51 -8.77 -2.81
C ASP A 96 -16.86 -10.25 -2.72
N ARG A 97 -15.88 -11.13 -2.51
CA ARG A 97 -16.14 -12.54 -2.22
C ARG A 97 -16.99 -12.73 -0.97
N ALA A 98 -16.66 -12.04 0.14
CA ALA A 98 -17.43 -12.10 1.37
C ALA A 98 -18.87 -11.54 1.20
N LYS A 99 -19.05 -10.49 0.39
CA LYS A 99 -20.40 -9.98 0.06
C LYS A 99 -21.22 -10.98 -0.74
N ILE A 100 -20.62 -11.62 -1.75
CA ILE A 100 -21.29 -12.64 -2.56
C ILE A 100 -21.74 -13.80 -1.66
N GLU A 101 -20.83 -14.32 -0.83
CA GLU A 101 -21.14 -15.42 0.08
C GLU A 101 -22.24 -15.07 1.10
N PHE A 102 -22.19 -13.85 1.64
CA PHE A 102 -23.24 -13.34 2.52
C PHE A 102 -24.60 -13.25 1.83
N LEU A 103 -24.64 -12.75 0.59
CA LEU A 103 -25.86 -12.64 -0.21
C LEU A 103 -26.42 -14.00 -0.62
N GLU A 104 -25.57 -14.92 -1.11
CA GLU A 104 -25.99 -16.26 -1.53
C GLU A 104 -26.60 -17.05 -0.37
N LYS A 105 -26.01 -16.97 0.84
CA LYS A 105 -26.50 -17.69 2.01
C LYS A 105 -27.78 -17.09 2.60
N ARG A 106 -27.99 -15.77 2.47
CA ARG A 106 -29.04 -15.05 3.23
C ARG A 106 -30.14 -14.45 2.36
N MET A 107 -29.92 -14.28 1.04
CA MET A 107 -30.93 -13.85 0.07
C MET A 107 -30.71 -14.50 -1.32
N PRO A 108 -31.02 -15.79 -1.49
CA PRO A 108 -30.70 -16.53 -2.73
C PRO A 108 -31.45 -16.05 -3.99
N SER A 109 -32.58 -15.34 -3.86
CA SER A 109 -33.48 -15.02 -4.98
C SER A 109 -33.24 -13.68 -5.67
N CYS A 110 -32.39 -12.79 -5.13
CA CYS A 110 -32.17 -11.45 -5.69
C CYS A 110 -30.97 -11.33 -6.64
N MET A 111 -30.17 -12.40 -6.82
CA MET A 111 -28.95 -12.38 -7.65
C MET A 111 -29.23 -12.39 -9.16
N ASN A 112 -30.46 -12.70 -9.59
CA ASN A 112 -30.87 -12.79 -11.00
C ASN A 112 -31.66 -11.58 -11.51
N LEU A 113 -31.80 -10.51 -10.72
CA LEU A 113 -32.58 -9.32 -11.08
C LEU A 113 -31.74 -8.31 -11.85
N SER A 114 -32.34 -7.63 -12.84
CA SER A 114 -31.71 -6.48 -13.51
C SER A 114 -31.48 -5.31 -12.54
N LYS A 115 -30.64 -4.34 -12.93
CA LYS A 115 -30.39 -3.13 -12.11
C LYS A 115 -31.69 -2.36 -11.81
N GLU A 116 -32.58 -2.20 -12.79
CA GLU A 116 -33.87 -1.54 -12.58
C GLU A 116 -34.76 -2.35 -11.62
N GLN A 117 -34.85 -3.67 -11.80
CA GLN A 117 -35.65 -4.54 -10.94
C GLN A 117 -35.14 -4.53 -9.49
N MET A 118 -33.82 -4.53 -9.30
CA MET A 118 -33.18 -4.38 -8.00
C MET A 118 -33.55 -3.05 -7.35
N LYS A 119 -33.54 -1.94 -8.09
CA LYS A 119 -33.93 -0.62 -7.57
C LYS A 119 -35.40 -0.61 -7.13
N ILE A 120 -36.29 -1.25 -7.88
CA ILE A 120 -37.72 -1.36 -7.55
C ILE A 120 -37.91 -2.22 -6.29
N GLN A 121 -37.31 -3.41 -6.23
CA GLN A 121 -37.37 -4.30 -5.07
C GLN A 121 -36.84 -3.64 -3.79
N THR A 122 -35.64 -3.08 -3.85
CA THR A 122 -34.95 -2.52 -2.68
C THR A 122 -35.61 -1.25 -2.14
N SER A 123 -36.46 -0.59 -2.94
CA SER A 123 -37.27 0.55 -2.49
C SER A 123 -38.38 0.15 -1.52
N LYS A 124 -38.89 -1.10 -1.60
CA LYS A 124 -40.05 -1.60 -0.86
C LYS A 124 -39.77 -1.66 0.64
N LYS A 125 -40.79 -1.36 1.45
CA LYS A 125 -40.70 -1.40 2.92
C LYS A 125 -40.44 -2.82 3.45
N ALA A 126 -41.09 -3.83 2.86
CA ALA A 126 -40.89 -5.24 3.20
C ALA A 126 -39.42 -5.65 3.04
N TRP A 127 -38.84 -5.39 1.85
CA TRP A 127 -37.42 -5.62 1.59
C TRP A 127 -36.51 -5.00 2.66
N LYS A 128 -36.72 -3.71 2.96
CA LYS A 128 -35.90 -3.00 3.95
C LYS A 128 -35.96 -3.64 5.33
N ASN A 129 -37.15 -4.05 5.77
CA ASN A 129 -37.31 -4.73 7.06
C ASN A 129 -36.63 -6.11 7.06
N ASP A 130 -36.78 -6.90 6.00
CA ASP A 130 -36.15 -8.21 5.88
C ASP A 130 -34.63 -8.10 5.86
N ALA A 131 -34.09 -7.15 5.09
CA ALA A 131 -32.67 -6.83 5.07
C ALA A 131 -32.15 -6.43 6.46
N TYR A 132 -32.88 -5.58 7.20
CA TYR A 132 -32.48 -5.19 8.55
C TYR A 132 -32.52 -6.35 9.55
N ASN A 133 -33.51 -7.25 9.45
CA ASN A 133 -33.57 -8.48 10.24
C ASN A 133 -32.36 -9.37 9.96
N ILE A 134 -32.03 -9.61 8.68
CA ILE A 134 -30.86 -10.40 8.28
C ILE A 134 -29.58 -9.83 8.90
N ILE A 135 -29.38 -8.51 8.83
CA ILE A 135 -28.21 -7.85 9.41
C ILE A 135 -28.17 -7.99 10.93
N PHE A 136 -29.32 -7.88 11.60
CA PHE A 136 -29.41 -7.94 13.06
C PHE A 136 -29.08 -9.32 13.64
N TYR A 137 -29.56 -10.38 12.98
CA TYR A 137 -29.33 -11.76 13.41
C TYR A 137 -28.02 -12.35 12.86
N ASP A 138 -27.36 -11.67 11.92
CA ASP A 138 -26.10 -12.17 11.40
C ASP A 138 -24.91 -11.91 12.35
N ASN A 139 -24.45 -13.00 12.97
CA ASN A 139 -23.32 -13.01 13.89
C ASN A 139 -21.95 -13.14 13.19
N SER A 140 -21.91 -13.19 11.85
CA SER A 140 -20.63 -13.25 11.12
C SER A 140 -19.77 -12.00 11.37
N ILE A 141 -18.47 -12.20 11.55
CA ILE A 141 -17.48 -11.11 11.71
C ILE A 141 -16.79 -10.71 10.39
N GLU A 142 -17.15 -11.38 9.29
CA GLU A 142 -16.51 -11.27 7.97
C GLU A 142 -16.74 -9.91 7.32
N LEU A 143 -17.90 -9.28 7.58
CA LEU A 143 -18.27 -7.97 7.06
C LEU A 143 -18.61 -7.00 8.19
N SER A 144 -18.19 -5.74 8.05
CA SER A 144 -18.67 -4.69 8.95
C SER A 144 -20.18 -4.47 8.74
N ILE A 145 -20.90 -3.99 9.76
CA ILE A 145 -22.34 -3.69 9.63
C ILE A 145 -22.61 -2.72 8.46
N LYS A 146 -21.72 -1.75 8.23
CA LYS A 146 -21.82 -0.84 7.08
C LYS A 146 -21.72 -1.59 5.76
N ASP A 147 -20.80 -2.55 5.65
CA ASP A 147 -20.65 -3.38 4.46
C ASP A 147 -21.83 -4.32 4.25
N LYS A 148 -22.41 -4.89 5.33
CA LYS A 148 -23.65 -5.69 5.27
C LYS A 148 -24.84 -4.86 4.78
N CYS A 149 -25.02 -3.64 5.31
CA CYS A 149 -26.04 -2.71 4.83
C CYS A 149 -25.85 -2.38 3.35
N LYS A 150 -24.61 -2.13 2.91
CA LYS A 150 -24.30 -1.84 1.51
C LYS A 150 -24.58 -3.04 0.60
N ALA A 151 -24.25 -4.25 1.04
CA ALA A 151 -24.54 -5.49 0.31
C ALA A 151 -26.05 -5.69 0.09
N LEU A 152 -26.87 -5.37 1.08
CA LEU A 152 -28.34 -5.52 1.02
C LEU A 152 -29.06 -4.27 0.48
N PHE A 153 -28.32 -3.30 -0.06
CA PHE A 153 -28.86 -2.07 -0.64
C PHE A 153 -29.74 -1.26 0.33
N VAL A 154 -29.36 -1.23 1.62
CA VAL A 154 -30.06 -0.47 2.66
C VAL A 154 -29.15 0.56 3.33
N ASN A 155 -29.75 1.62 3.88
CA ASN A 155 -28.99 2.72 4.48
C ASN A 155 -28.61 2.39 5.94
N TYR A 156 -27.33 2.55 6.27
CA TYR A 156 -26.81 2.27 7.61
C TYR A 156 -27.44 3.13 8.71
N SER A 157 -27.64 4.44 8.48
CA SER A 157 -28.25 5.33 9.47
C SER A 157 -29.71 4.96 9.74
N ASN A 158 -30.43 4.52 8.71
CA ASN A 158 -31.81 4.03 8.86
C ASN A 158 -31.86 2.68 9.57
N TYR A 159 -30.91 1.79 9.31
CA TYR A 159 -30.74 0.55 10.09
C TYR A 159 -30.51 0.86 11.57
N ALA A 160 -29.63 1.81 11.90
CA ALA A 160 -29.35 2.16 13.29
C ALA A 160 -30.61 2.66 14.03
N LYS A 161 -31.41 3.52 13.38
CA LYS A 161 -32.70 3.97 13.92
C LYS A 161 -33.70 2.82 14.06
N TRP A 162 -33.78 1.96 13.05
CA TRP A 162 -34.65 0.78 13.06
C TRP A 162 -34.29 -0.18 14.20
N LYS A 163 -32.99 -0.48 14.39
CA LYS A 163 -32.49 -1.35 15.45
C LYS A 163 -32.91 -0.83 16.83
N ILE A 164 -32.75 0.47 17.09
CA ILE A 164 -33.16 1.09 18.36
C ILE A 164 -34.67 0.94 18.55
N LYS A 165 -35.47 1.26 17.52
CA LYS A 165 -36.93 1.20 17.58
C LYS A 165 -37.48 -0.21 17.85
N TYR A 166 -36.83 -1.24 17.31
CA TYR A 166 -37.29 -2.63 17.39
C TYR A 166 -36.48 -3.48 18.38
N ASN A 167 -35.60 -2.87 19.18
CA ASN A 167 -34.63 -3.58 20.03
C ASN A 167 -35.31 -4.56 21.00
N ASP A 168 -36.42 -4.16 21.62
CA ASP A 168 -37.13 -4.99 22.60
C ASP A 168 -37.75 -6.24 21.96
N ILE A 169 -38.31 -6.10 20.75
CA ILE A 169 -38.90 -7.21 20.00
C ILE A 169 -37.81 -8.17 19.53
N LEU A 170 -36.70 -7.63 19.03
CA LEU A 170 -35.58 -8.40 18.52
C LEU A 170 -34.82 -9.14 19.62
N SER A 171 -34.70 -8.53 20.81
CA SER A 171 -34.02 -9.15 21.96
C SER A 171 -34.79 -10.34 22.52
N ARG A 172 -36.13 -10.33 22.43
CA ARG A 172 -36.99 -11.46 22.79
C ARG A 172 -36.90 -12.59 21.75
N GLY A 173 -36.85 -12.26 20.45
CA GLY A 173 -36.71 -13.25 19.38
C GLY A 173 -35.37 -14.01 19.42
N ARG A 174 -34.30 -13.36 19.88
CA ARG A 174 -32.95 -13.95 20.00
C ARG A 174 -32.83 -15.01 21.11
N GLN A 175 -33.76 -15.06 22.07
CA GLN A 175 -33.78 -16.08 23.13
C GLN A 175 -34.44 -17.40 22.70
N LEU A 176 -35.12 -17.42 21.56
CA LEU A 176 -35.91 -18.56 21.06
C LEU A 176 -35.28 -19.27 19.85
N SER A 177 -34.11 -18.80 19.39
CA SER A 177 -33.32 -19.35 18.28
C SER A 177 -31.98 -19.89 18.78
#